data_AF-A0A7J4I6N2-F1
#
_entry.id   AF-A0A7J4I6N2-F1
#
_cell.length_a   1.000
_cell.length_b   1.000
_cell.length_c   1.000
_cell.angle_alpha   90.00
_cell.angle_beta   90.00
_cell.angle_gamma   90.00
#
_symmetry.space_group_name_H-M   'P 1'
#
loop_
_entity.id
_entity.type
_entity.pdbx_description
1 polymer ?
#
loop_
_entity_poly.entity_id
_entity_poly.type
_entity_poly.pdbx_seq_one_letter_code
_entity_poly.pdbx_strand_id
1 'polypeptide(L)'
;MKISELKDGAGKVNIEAKIVEKEAAREINTKFGRTKVCNTVLEDDSGTIVLVLWGDDTEKVNQGDTVKIENGYVKEWNGTLQLNVGKYGKISVA
;
A
#
# COMPACT_ATOMS: atom_id res chain seq x y z
N MET A 1 4.50 -14.25 -1.36
CA MET A 1 5.69 -13.40 -1.57
C MET A 1 5.96 -12.70 -0.26
N LYS A 2 7.23 -12.48 0.08
CA LYS A 2 7.62 -11.77 1.31
C LYS A 2 7.98 -10.33 0.98
N ILE A 3 7.85 -9.42 1.94
CA ILE A 3 8.22 -8.01 1.76
C ILE A 3 9.70 -7.85 1.38
N SER A 4 10.59 -8.64 1.97
CA SER A 4 12.03 -8.59 1.67
C SER A 4 12.41 -8.93 0.22
N GLU A 5 11.49 -9.57 -0.52
CA GLU A 5 11.71 -9.97 -1.92
C GLU A 5 11.24 -8.89 -2.92
N LEU A 6 10.59 -7.83 -2.43
CA LEU A 6 10.02 -6.76 -3.23
C LEU A 6 11.12 -5.83 -3.75
N LYS A 7 11.02 -5.51 -5.04
CA LYS A 7 11.95 -4.64 -5.76
C LYS A 7 11.20 -3.73 -6.71
N ASP A 8 11.83 -2.63 -7.14
CA ASP A 8 11.24 -1.75 -8.13
C ASP A 8 10.83 -2.50 -9.40
N GLY A 9 9.66 -2.15 -9.94
CA GLY A 9 9.06 -2.81 -11.09
C GLY A 9 8.42 -4.18 -10.80
N ALA A 10 8.43 -4.69 -9.56
CA ALA A 10 7.68 -5.90 -9.22
C ALA A 10 6.17 -5.67 -9.39
N GLY A 11 5.52 -6.52 -10.16
CA GLY A 11 4.07 -6.53 -10.35
C GLY A 11 3.44 -7.84 -9.88
N LYS A 12 2.10 -7.89 -9.86
CA LYS A 12 1.32 -9.05 -9.37
C LYS A 12 1.72 -9.45 -7.95
N VAL A 13 2.01 -8.45 -7.11
CA VAL A 13 2.42 -8.65 -5.73
C VAL A 13 1.19 -9.08 -4.93
N ASN A 14 1.27 -10.28 -4.35
CA ASN A 14 0.26 -10.82 -3.45
C ASN A 14 0.92 -11.12 -2.10
N ILE A 15 0.57 -10.33 -1.09
CA ILE A 15 1.14 -10.42 0.25
C ILE A 15 0.05 -10.24 1.30
N GLU A 16 0.30 -10.76 2.50
CA GLU A 16 -0.49 -10.54 3.69
C GLU A 16 0.45 -9.97 4.75
N ALA A 17 0.10 -8.82 5.30
CA ALA A 17 0.97 -8.08 6.21
C ALA A 17 0.13 -7.22 7.17
N LYS A 18 0.72 -6.85 8.30
CA LYS A 18 0.06 -6.01 9.31
C LYS A 18 0.37 -4.55 9.06
N ILE A 19 -0.63 -3.68 9.20
CA ILE A 19 -0.42 -2.24 9.23
C ILE A 19 0.15 -1.86 10.60
N VAL A 20 1.42 -1.48 10.63
CA VAL A 20 2.09 -1.04 11.87
C VAL A 20 1.98 0.48 12.05
N GLU A 21 1.88 1.23 10.96
CA GLU A 21 1.70 2.68 10.98
C GLU A 21 0.74 3.15 9.87
N LYS A 22 -0.06 4.17 10.18
CA LYS A 22 -0.96 4.83 9.22
C LYS A 22 -0.88 6.34 9.42
N GLU A 23 -0.47 7.05 8.38
CA GLU A 23 -0.47 8.52 8.38
C GLU A 23 -1.90 9.07 8.24
N ALA A 24 -2.07 10.37 8.48
CA ALA A 24 -3.34 11.03 8.18
C ALA A 24 -3.58 11.08 6.66
N ALA A 25 -4.79 10.72 6.23
CA ALA A 25 -5.18 10.88 4.85
C ALA A 25 -5.18 12.37 4.46
N ARG A 26 -4.50 12.70 3.37
CA ARG A 26 -4.43 14.05 2.81
C ARG A 26 -5.15 14.12 1.48
N GLU A 27 -5.79 15.25 1.22
CA GLU A 27 -6.43 15.50 -0.06
C GLU A 27 -5.44 16.08 -1.07
N ILE A 28 -5.46 15.55 -2.29
CA ILE A 28 -4.62 16.00 -3.39
C ILE A 28 -5.47 16.20 -4.64
N ASN A 29 -5.06 17.16 -5.47
CA ASN A 29 -5.64 17.36 -6.79
C ASN A 29 -4.82 16.58 -7.82
N THR A 30 -5.46 15.63 -8.49
CA THR A 30 -4.86 14.89 -9.60
C THR A 30 -5.44 15.40 -10.92
N LYS A 31 -4.83 15.01 -12.04
CA LYS A 31 -5.38 15.28 -13.38
C LYS A 31 -6.78 14.70 -13.61
N PHE A 32 -7.23 13.80 -12.74
CA PHE A 32 -8.55 13.15 -12.79
C PHE A 32 -9.54 13.71 -11.75
N GLY A 33 -9.13 14.72 -10.96
CA GLY A 33 -9.94 15.32 -9.90
C GLY A 33 -9.30 15.21 -8.52
N ARG A 34 -10.03 15.67 -7.51
CA ARG A 34 -9.62 15.61 -6.09
C ARG A 34 -9.74 14.18 -5.58
N THR A 35 -8.71 13.69 -4.88
CA THR A 35 -8.72 12.39 -4.23
C THR A 35 -7.97 12.44 -2.91
N LYS A 36 -8.11 11.40 -2.09
CA LYS A 36 -7.35 11.22 -0.85
C LYS A 36 -6.19 10.28 -1.10
N VAL A 37 -5.09 10.52 -0.40
CA VAL A 37 -3.93 9.62 -0.35
C VAL A 37 -3.47 9.48 1.10
N CYS A 38 -3.06 8.28 1.48
CA CYS A 38 -2.56 7.98 2.81
C CYS A 38 -1.37 7.03 2.68
N ASN A 39 -0.25 7.35 3.32
CA ASN A 39 0.84 6.39 3.45
C ASN A 39 0.59 5.50 4.67
N THR A 40 0.94 4.24 4.54
CA THR A 40 0.90 3.24 5.60
C THR A 40 2.17 2.42 5.56
N VAL A 41 2.57 1.87 6.69
CA VAL A 41 3.68 0.92 6.76
C VAL A 41 3.11 -0.46 7.03
N LEU A 42 3.40 -1.38 6.11
CA LEU A 42 3.14 -2.79 6.27
C LEU A 42 4.36 -3.49 6.85
N GLU A 43 4.12 -4.45 7.73
CA GLU A 43 5.14 -5.32 8.32
C GLU A 43 4.72 -6.79 8.18
N ASP A 44 5.67 -7.62 7.74
CA ASP A 44 5.62 -9.07 7.83
C ASP A 44 6.88 -9.58 8.57
N ASP A 45 7.04 -10.90 8.66
CA ASP A 45 8.20 -11.54 9.28
C ASP A 45 9.53 -11.30 8.55
N SER A 46 9.51 -10.72 7.35
CA SER A 46 10.69 -10.48 6.52
C SER A 46 11.13 -9.01 6.48
N GLY A 47 10.24 -8.08 6.80
CA GLY A 47 10.55 -6.66 6.86
C GLY A 47 9.33 -5.75 6.69
N THR A 48 9.61 -4.50 6.31
CA THR A 48 8.60 -3.44 6.20
C THR A 48 8.58 -2.80 4.82
N ILE A 49 7.40 -2.38 4.34
CA ILE A 49 7.25 -1.60 3.12
C ILE A 49 6.17 -0.53 3.27
N VAL A 50 6.39 0.62 2.61
CA VAL A 50 5.36 1.66 2.52
C VAL A 50 4.28 1.23 1.53
N LEU A 51 3.04 1.15 1.99
CA LEU A 51 1.85 1.00 1.16
C LEU A 51 1.16 2.37 0.99
N VAL A 52 0.94 2.76 -0.26
CA VAL A 52 0.21 3.98 -0.61
C VAL A 52 -1.25 3.65 -0.91
N LEU A 53 -2.14 4.12 -0.06
CA LEU A 53 -3.59 3.97 -0.19
C LEU A 53 -4.19 5.17 -0.91
N TRP A 54 -5.22 4.92 -1.73
CA TRP A 54 -5.88 5.92 -2.55
C TRP A 54 -7.39 5.93 -2.33
N GLY A 55 -7.99 7.12 -2.35
CA GLY A 55 -9.44 7.30 -2.26
C GLY A 55 -10.06 6.58 -1.06
N ASP A 56 -11.09 5.79 -1.31
CA ASP A 56 -11.85 5.08 -0.27
C ASP A 56 -11.02 4.02 0.47
N ASP A 57 -9.94 3.51 -0.13
CA ASP A 57 -9.08 2.53 0.54
C ASP A 57 -8.35 3.13 1.75
N THR A 58 -8.20 4.46 1.79
CA THR A 58 -7.64 5.18 2.95
C THR A 58 -8.52 5.06 4.20
N GLU A 59 -9.80 4.76 4.04
CA GLU A 59 -10.79 4.66 5.14
C GLU A 59 -11.12 3.20 5.49
N LYS A 60 -10.80 2.24 4.61
CA LYS A 60 -11.12 0.81 4.80
C LYS A 60 -10.21 0.07 5.77
N VAL A 61 -9.03 0.60 6.05
CA VAL A 61 -7.99 -0.07 6.83
C VAL A 61 -7.48 0.84 7.93
N ASN A 62 -7.09 0.27 9.06
CA ASN A 62 -6.63 0.99 10.24
C ASN A 62 -5.28 0.45 10.71
N GLN A 63 -4.60 1.24 11.53
CA GLN A 63 -3.41 0.77 12.22
C GLN A 63 -3.77 -0.43 13.10
N GLY A 64 -2.98 -1.49 13.02
CA GLY A 64 -3.21 -2.75 13.72
C GLY A 64 -3.89 -3.82 12.86
N ASP A 65 -4.53 -3.45 11.76
CA ASP A 65 -5.22 -4.41 10.88
C ASP A 65 -4.20 -5.29 10.14
N THR A 66 -4.53 -6.58 10.01
CA THR A 66 -3.89 -7.44 9.03
C THR A 66 -4.60 -7.27 7.70
N VAL A 67 -3.87 -6.95 6.64
CA VAL A 67 -4.43 -6.73 5.31
C VAL A 67 -3.83 -7.70 4.31
N LYS A 68 -4.67 -8.13 3.37
CA LYS A 68 -4.28 -8.88 2.20
C LYS A 68 -4.27 -7.95 0.99
N ILE A 69 -3.12 -7.90 0.32
CA ILE A 69 -2.94 -7.19 -0.95
C ILE A 69 -2.95 -8.23 -2.06
N GLU A 70 -3.78 -8.00 -3.07
CA GLU A 70 -3.87 -8.83 -4.26
C GLU A 70 -3.56 -7.97 -5.49
N ASN A 71 -2.70 -8.49 -6.37
CA ASN A 71 -2.30 -7.87 -7.63
C ASN A 71 -1.79 -6.42 -7.48
N GLY A 72 -1.00 -6.18 -6.43
CA GLY A 72 -0.28 -4.92 -6.21
C GLY A 72 0.95 -4.77 -7.12
N TYR A 73 1.55 -3.59 -7.09
CA TYR A 73 2.83 -3.32 -7.75
C TYR A 73 3.74 -2.46 -6.89
N VAL A 74 5.04 -2.68 -7.02
CA VAL A 74 6.08 -1.93 -6.32
C VAL A 74 6.66 -0.92 -7.29
N LYS A 75 6.79 0.31 -6.82
CA LYS A 75 7.41 1.40 -7.54
C LYS A 75 8.30 2.19 -6.60
N GLU A 76 9.50 2.51 -7.06
CA GLU A 76 10.34 3.46 -6.34
C GLU A 76 9.85 4.89 -6.56
N TRP A 77 9.69 5.62 -5.46
CA TRP A 77 9.40 7.04 -5.47
C TRP A 77 10.36 7.76 -4.54
N ASN A 78 11.14 8.69 -5.10
CA ASN A 78 12.12 9.50 -4.35
C ASN A 78 13.09 8.64 -3.51
N GLY A 79 13.59 7.53 -4.07
CA GLY A 79 14.52 6.61 -3.41
C GLY A 79 13.88 5.66 -2.40
N THR A 80 12.55 5.63 -2.28
CA THR A 80 11.82 4.72 -1.38
C THR A 80 10.93 3.78 -2.17
N LEU A 81 11.04 2.47 -1.91
CA LEU A 81 10.13 1.47 -2.49
C LEU A 81 8.74 1.61 -1.89
N GLN A 82 7.73 1.72 -2.76
CA GLN A 82 6.34 1.85 -2.38
C GLN A 82 5.49 0.76 -3.04
N LEU A 83 4.75 0.01 -2.23
CA LEU A 83 3.68 -0.85 -2.68
C LEU A 83 2.44 -0.01 -2.98
N ASN A 84 1.82 -0.27 -4.11
CA ASN A 84 0.62 0.41 -4.57
C ASN A 84 -0.42 -0.61 -5.01
N VAL A 85 -1.69 -0.29 -4.79
CA VAL A 85 -2.83 -1.06 -5.29
C VAL A 85 -3.36 -0.36 -6.53
N GLY A 86 -3.09 -0.94 -7.70
CA GLY A 86 -3.54 -0.37 -8.98
C GLY A 86 -5.00 -0.69 -9.29
N LYS A 87 -5.46 -0.28 -10.49
CA LYS A 87 -6.83 -0.51 -10.99
C LYS A 87 -7.32 -1.96 -10.89
N TYR A 88 -6.42 -2.92 -11.04
CA TYR A 88 -6.72 -4.36 -11.01
C TYR A 88 -6.29 -5.03 -9.69
N GLY A 89 -5.80 -4.23 -8.75
CA GLY A 89 -5.44 -4.68 -7.42
C GLY A 89 -6.61 -4.59 -6.46
N LYS A 90 -6.50 -5.32 -5.34
CA LYS A 90 -7.47 -5.27 -4.25
C LYS A 90 -6.75 -5.26 -2.92
N ILE A 91 -7.32 -4.54 -1.97
CA ILE A 91 -6.99 -4.61 -0.55
C ILE A 91 -8.21 -5.09 0.23
N SER A 92 -7.99 -5.97 1.20
CA SER A 92 -9.01 -6.41 2.15
C SER A 92 -8.40 -6.60 3.54
N VAL A 93 -9.14 -6.22 4.57
CA VAL A 93 -8.82 -6.59 5.96
C VAL A 93 -9.09 -8.09 6.12
N ALA A 94 -8.14 -8.81 6.71
CA ALA A 94 -8.21 -10.25 6.97
C ALA A 94 -9.02 -10.58 8.22
#